data_AF-A0A851IHD1-F1
#
_entry.id   AF-A0A851IHD1-F1
#
_cell.length_a   1.000
_cell.length_b   1.000
_cell.length_c   1.000
_cell.angle_alpha   90.00
_cell.angle_beta   90.00
_cell.angle_gamma   90.00
#
_symmetry.space_group_name_H-M   'P 1'
#
loop_
_entity.id
_entity.type
_entity.pdbx_description
1 polymer ?
#
loop_
_entity_poly.entity_id
_entity_poly.type
_entity_poly.pdbx_seq_one_letter_code
_entity_poly.pdbx_strand_id
1 'polypeptide(L)'
;MKRPGRNSFIGGIVALSLVLAGTGYAYWTDTLNVTTKATTGDFGVQFVDLGLYAQYGNETIQGGGWSIVDGIGDEGYVKDNFFMRGAGPENYNKIAKDGSIKAYKKRAEGYNNVDFNAKLVNPSVIKKDVGPYTQAIKTNASGKILLTINQMYPGYAQAFRSDIVNVGDIAAKLSDIKFEVKDLDGKDLGNLEDMIGVAVYIDREQYRPETIVDEPTFKLAELIGKDKTFNVGGVDFVRLSALKSADVQNALTNNEIKCAPATDQRLDMFIGVAMDPDAEGKYTTGIASNRNMNNEDALSQGKGIELSMDLLWDQFNVGKDKGMGNILIEQNDK
;
A
#
# COMPACT_ATOMS: atom_id res chain seq x y z
N MET A 1 68.22 56.11 -30.35
CA MET A 1 67.98 55.65 -28.97
C MET A 1 68.70 54.31 -28.75
N LYS A 2 69.55 54.26 -27.71
CA LYS A 2 70.09 53.14 -26.90
C LYS A 2 70.49 51.78 -27.54
N ARG A 3 71.77 51.42 -27.34
CA ARG A 3 72.32 50.05 -27.23
C ARG A 3 71.86 49.38 -25.91
N PRO A 4 71.89 48.04 -25.83
CA PRO A 4 72.99 47.32 -25.15
C PRO A 4 73.51 46.13 -26.02
N GLY A 5 74.76 45.67 -26.05
CA GLY A 5 75.79 45.51 -25.00
C GLY A 5 75.82 44.03 -24.57
N ARG A 6 76.54 43.06 -25.19
CA ARG A 6 78.00 42.74 -25.28
C ARG A 6 78.32 41.48 -24.45
N ASN A 7 79.05 40.53 -25.06
CA ASN A 7 79.70 39.30 -24.52
C ASN A 7 78.81 38.05 -24.43
N SER A 8 79.18 36.83 -24.80
CA SER A 8 80.31 36.25 -25.54
C SER A 8 80.03 34.75 -25.70
N PHE A 9 80.16 34.21 -26.91
CA PHE A 9 80.96 33.01 -27.21
C PHE A 9 81.10 31.90 -26.14
N ILE A 10 80.02 31.31 -25.63
CA ILE A 10 80.02 29.97 -25.01
C ILE A 10 78.68 29.30 -25.36
N GLY A 11 78.70 28.35 -26.28
CA GLY A 11 77.50 27.63 -26.72
C GLY A 11 77.81 26.59 -27.81
N GLY A 12 78.93 26.76 -28.52
CA GLY A 12 79.52 25.75 -29.41
C GLY A 12 80.18 24.55 -28.71
N ILE A 13 79.96 24.33 -27.40
CA ILE A 13 80.51 23.15 -26.68
C ILE A 13 79.43 22.34 -25.94
N VAL A 14 78.19 22.83 -25.80
CA VAL A 14 77.09 21.99 -25.26
C VAL A 14 76.35 21.25 -26.38
N ALA A 15 76.46 21.73 -27.63
CA ALA A 15 75.89 21.07 -28.81
C ALA A 15 76.58 19.74 -29.21
N LEU A 16 77.69 19.35 -28.56
CA LEU A 16 78.39 18.09 -28.83
C LEU A 16 78.37 17.08 -27.67
N SER A 17 77.85 17.47 -26.50
CA SER A 17 77.72 16.59 -25.32
C SER A 17 76.36 15.91 -25.22
N LEU A 18 75.35 16.39 -25.96
CA LEU A 18 74.00 15.81 -26.01
C LEU A 18 73.88 14.64 -27.01
N VAL A 19 74.93 14.33 -27.77
CA VAL A 19 74.99 13.18 -28.69
C VAL A 19 75.55 11.92 -28.03
N LEU A 20 76.13 11.99 -26.82
CA LEU A 20 76.88 10.88 -26.21
C LEU A 20 76.50 10.51 -24.77
N ALA A 21 75.37 10.98 -24.25
CA ALA A 21 74.87 10.56 -22.95
C ALA A 21 73.39 10.16 -23.03
N GLY A 22 73.16 8.87 -23.29
CA GLY A 22 71.92 8.20 -22.90
C GLY A 22 70.88 8.02 -24.01
N THR A 23 71.10 7.05 -24.90
CA THR A 23 70.02 6.17 -25.34
C THR A 23 69.59 5.30 -24.15
N GLY A 24 68.99 5.93 -23.15
CA GLY A 24 68.14 5.26 -22.18
C GLY A 24 66.73 5.67 -22.56
N TYR A 25 66.06 4.87 -23.38
CA TYR A 25 64.60 4.93 -23.44
C TYR A 25 64.13 4.77 -21.99
N ALA A 26 63.61 5.84 -21.38
CA ALA A 26 62.87 5.70 -20.15
C ALA A 26 61.70 4.76 -20.48
N TYR A 27 61.61 3.63 -19.79
CA TYR A 27 60.41 2.81 -19.82
C TYR A 27 59.35 3.63 -19.07
N TRP A 28 58.56 4.42 -19.79
CA TRP A 28 57.55 5.29 -19.19
C TRP A 28 56.43 4.39 -18.62
N THR A 29 56.53 4.04 -17.35
CA THR A 29 55.43 3.40 -16.60
C THR A 29 54.60 4.46 -15.91
N ASP A 30 53.93 5.30 -16.71
CA ASP A 30 52.87 6.16 -16.21
C ASP A 30 51.57 5.35 -16.18
N THR A 31 50.95 5.28 -15.01
CA THR A 31 49.69 4.55 -14.83
C THR A 31 48.55 5.54 -14.87
N LEU A 32 47.63 5.36 -15.83
CA LEU A 32 46.36 6.08 -15.85
C LEU A 32 45.35 5.31 -14.98
N ASN A 33 44.77 5.97 -13.97
CA ASN A 33 43.78 5.37 -13.08
C ASN A 33 42.38 5.94 -13.35
N VAL A 34 41.37 5.06 -13.36
CA VAL A 34 39.96 5.43 -13.31
C VAL A 34 39.36 4.79 -12.06
N THR A 35 38.68 5.59 -11.24
CA THR A 35 37.96 5.11 -10.05
C THR A 35 36.48 5.43 -10.20
N THR A 36 35.64 4.40 -10.11
CA THR A 36 34.18 4.52 -10.12
C THR A 36 33.63 4.16 -8.74
N LYS A 37 32.63 4.92 -8.28
CA LYS A 37 31.85 4.62 -7.06
C LYS A 37 30.38 4.46 -7.44
N ALA A 38 29.70 3.49 -6.86
CA ALA A 38 28.28 3.23 -7.08
C ALA A 38 27.59 2.87 -5.74
N THR A 39 26.32 3.24 -5.61
CA THR A 39 25.44 2.94 -4.47
C THR A 39 24.05 2.55 -5.00
N THR A 40 23.31 1.74 -4.26
CA THR A 40 21.93 1.34 -4.57
C THR A 40 20.92 2.17 -3.77
N GLY A 41 19.71 2.35 -4.31
CA GLY A 41 18.61 2.99 -3.58
C GLY A 41 17.79 2.00 -2.75
N ASP A 42 17.01 2.53 -1.80
CA ASP A 42 16.18 1.74 -0.90
C ASP A 42 14.71 1.64 -1.34
N PHE A 43 14.09 0.48 -1.12
CA PHE A 43 12.63 0.32 -1.18
C PHE A 43 11.99 0.89 0.09
N GLY A 44 10.85 1.58 -0.04
CA GLY A 44 10.23 2.28 1.10
C GLY A 44 8.73 2.49 1.01
N VAL A 45 7.98 1.53 0.45
CA VAL A 45 6.52 1.59 0.46
C VAL A 45 5.97 1.21 1.84
N GLN A 46 5.08 2.02 2.40
CA GLN A 46 4.54 1.86 3.75
C GLN A 46 3.09 2.35 3.85
N PHE A 47 2.32 1.75 4.77
CA PHE A 47 1.02 2.24 5.21
C PHE A 47 1.15 3.38 6.20
N VAL A 48 0.30 4.41 6.07
CA VAL A 48 0.15 5.54 6.99
C VAL A 48 -1.33 5.89 7.16
N ASP A 49 -1.64 6.73 8.16
CA ASP A 49 -3.00 7.25 8.41
C ASP A 49 -4.11 6.17 8.54
N LEU A 50 -3.76 5.03 9.11
CA LEU A 50 -4.71 3.93 9.31
C LEU A 50 -5.86 4.33 10.26
N GLY A 51 -7.09 4.05 9.86
CA GLY A 51 -8.24 4.20 10.75
C GLY A 51 -9.53 3.54 10.27
N LEU A 52 -10.60 3.84 10.99
CA LEU A 52 -11.97 3.50 10.59
C LEU A 52 -12.36 4.29 9.33
N TYR A 53 -13.38 3.83 8.62
CA TYR A 53 -13.81 4.48 7.37
C TYR A 53 -14.17 5.97 7.53
N ALA A 54 -14.01 6.72 6.44
CA ALA A 54 -14.37 8.13 6.24
C ALA A 54 -13.78 9.09 7.29
N GLN A 55 -12.46 9.24 7.27
CA GLN A 55 -11.71 10.20 8.08
C GLN A 55 -11.64 11.60 7.46
N TYR A 56 -11.97 11.70 6.18
CA TYR A 56 -12.01 12.94 5.41
C TYR A 56 -13.37 13.16 4.73
N GLY A 57 -13.75 14.42 4.55
CA GLY A 57 -15.08 14.76 4.03
C GLY A 57 -15.35 14.25 2.61
N ASN A 58 -14.30 14.17 1.78
CA ASN A 58 -14.38 13.61 0.41
C ASN A 58 -14.59 12.09 0.40
N GLU A 59 -14.37 11.39 1.52
CA GLU A 59 -14.64 9.95 1.63
C GLU A 59 -16.09 9.65 2.03
N THR A 60 -16.88 10.69 2.39
CA THR A 60 -18.30 10.51 2.76
C THR A 60 -19.19 10.45 1.52
N ILE A 61 -20.23 9.61 1.56
CA ILE A 61 -21.14 9.44 0.42
C ILE A 61 -22.33 10.38 0.58
N GLN A 62 -22.52 11.25 -0.43
CA GLN A 62 -23.67 12.14 -0.49
C GLN A 62 -24.98 11.32 -0.54
N GLY A 63 -25.84 11.50 0.47
CA GLY A 63 -27.06 10.71 0.64
C GLY A 63 -27.01 9.69 1.79
N GLY A 64 -25.86 9.54 2.46
CA GLY A 64 -25.71 8.82 3.72
C GLY A 64 -25.01 7.47 3.58
N GLY A 65 -23.67 7.48 3.52
CA GLY A 65 -22.85 6.28 3.63
C GLY A 65 -22.79 5.73 5.05
N TRP A 66 -22.12 4.59 5.22
CA TRP A 66 -21.99 3.89 6.49
C TRP A 66 -20.53 3.57 6.84
N SER A 67 -20.19 3.59 8.14
CA SER A 67 -18.92 3.02 8.65
C SER A 67 -19.13 1.60 9.18
N ILE A 68 -20.30 1.34 9.77
CA ILE A 68 -20.71 0.03 10.26
C ILE A 68 -22.17 -0.23 9.86
N VAL A 69 -22.48 -1.40 9.32
CA VAL A 69 -23.84 -1.95 9.24
C VAL A 69 -24.01 -2.90 10.42
N ASP A 70 -24.99 -2.64 11.29
CA ASP A 70 -25.18 -3.40 12.53
C ASP A 70 -26.63 -3.80 12.82
N GLY A 71 -27.60 -3.30 12.05
CA GLY A 71 -29.02 -3.57 12.25
C GLY A 71 -29.62 -2.92 13.49
N ILE A 72 -28.93 -1.98 14.14
CA ILE A 72 -29.42 -1.30 15.35
C ILE A 72 -30.20 -0.04 14.97
N GLY A 73 -31.37 0.13 15.57
CA GLY A 73 -32.25 1.28 15.31
C GLY A 73 -32.87 1.28 13.91
N ASP A 74 -33.67 2.29 13.62
CA ASP A 74 -34.48 2.34 12.38
C ASP A 74 -33.64 2.41 11.10
N GLU A 75 -32.48 3.08 11.14
CA GLU A 75 -31.56 3.15 10.00
C GLU A 75 -30.78 1.83 9.82
N GLY A 76 -30.50 1.08 10.90
CA GLY A 76 -29.76 -0.19 10.84
C GLY A 76 -28.26 -0.07 10.55
N TYR A 77 -27.69 1.15 10.55
CA TYR A 77 -26.28 1.39 10.35
C TYR A 77 -25.78 2.62 11.12
N VAL A 78 -24.46 2.77 11.17
CA VAL A 78 -23.74 3.93 11.69
C VAL A 78 -23.20 4.73 10.51
N LYS A 79 -23.51 6.04 10.47
CA LYS A 79 -23.12 6.94 9.37
C LYS A 79 -21.61 6.98 9.17
N ASP A 80 -21.19 7.11 7.91
CA ASP A 80 -19.79 7.20 7.49
C ASP A 80 -18.95 8.20 8.31
N ASN A 81 -19.51 9.37 8.61
CA ASN A 81 -18.80 10.42 9.34
C ASN A 81 -18.74 10.22 10.87
N PHE A 82 -19.29 9.13 11.41
CA PHE A 82 -19.40 8.92 12.86
C PHE A 82 -18.04 8.86 13.56
N PHE A 83 -17.06 8.22 12.90
CA PHE A 83 -15.69 8.08 13.41
C PHE A 83 -14.73 9.15 12.89
N MET A 84 -15.21 10.09 12.06
CA MET A 84 -14.38 11.08 11.37
C MET A 84 -13.62 11.97 12.36
N ARG A 85 -12.29 11.82 12.40
CA ARG A 85 -11.40 12.63 13.24
C ARG A 85 -10.99 13.97 12.59
N GLY A 86 -11.16 14.11 11.29
CA GLY A 86 -10.80 15.31 10.53
C GLY A 86 -9.32 15.37 10.14
N ALA A 87 -8.99 16.37 9.32
CA ALA A 87 -7.71 16.46 8.60
C ALA A 87 -6.53 17.06 9.39
N GLY A 88 -6.70 17.30 10.70
CA GLY A 88 -5.65 17.88 11.54
C GLY A 88 -4.45 16.92 11.71
N PRO A 89 -3.20 17.42 11.65
CA PRO A 89 -1.99 16.58 11.69
C PRO A 89 -1.86 15.75 12.98
N GLU A 90 -2.44 16.21 14.08
CA GLU A 90 -2.51 15.48 15.36
C GLU A 90 -3.37 14.22 15.30
N ASN A 91 -4.15 14.05 14.23
CA ASN A 91 -5.11 12.96 14.09
C ASN A 91 -4.59 11.80 13.23
N TYR A 92 -3.50 11.96 12.47
CA TYR A 92 -3.02 10.89 11.56
C TYR A 92 -2.57 9.61 12.26
N ASN A 93 -2.31 9.69 13.57
CA ASN A 93 -1.91 8.55 14.40
C ASN A 93 -3.07 7.95 15.21
N LYS A 94 -4.30 8.45 15.04
CA LYS A 94 -5.50 7.95 15.71
C LYS A 94 -6.31 7.16 14.71
N ILE A 95 -7.02 6.11 15.15
CA ILE A 95 -7.88 5.33 14.25
C ILE A 95 -9.28 5.92 14.08
N ALA A 96 -9.70 6.83 14.96
CA ALA A 96 -11.02 7.43 14.99
C ALA A 96 -11.03 8.71 15.84
N LYS A 97 -12.10 9.49 15.73
CA LYS A 97 -12.37 10.63 16.61
C LYS A 97 -12.39 10.21 18.09
N ASP A 98 -11.80 11.02 18.96
CA ASP A 98 -11.77 10.75 20.40
C ASP A 98 -13.19 10.52 20.95
N GLY A 99 -13.38 9.41 21.68
CA GLY A 99 -14.65 9.04 22.29
C GLY A 99 -15.68 8.38 21.35
N SER A 100 -15.50 8.44 20.02
CA SER A 100 -16.47 7.87 19.05
C SER A 100 -16.61 6.35 19.20
N ILE A 101 -15.51 5.61 19.38
CA ILE A 101 -15.54 4.15 19.62
C ILE A 101 -16.32 3.83 20.90
N LYS A 102 -16.11 4.59 21.98
CA LYS A 102 -16.85 4.40 23.24
C LYS A 102 -18.34 4.71 23.04
N ALA A 103 -18.67 5.75 22.26
CA ALA A 103 -20.04 6.10 21.93
C ALA A 103 -20.72 4.99 21.11
N TYR A 104 -20.02 4.41 20.14
CA TYR A 104 -20.50 3.23 19.41
C TYR A 104 -20.76 2.05 20.35
N LYS A 105 -19.80 1.68 21.20
CA LYS A 105 -19.97 0.58 22.16
C LYS A 105 -21.17 0.79 23.08
N LYS A 106 -21.43 2.02 23.50
CA LYS A 106 -22.63 2.37 24.27
C LYS A 106 -23.93 2.27 23.45
N ARG A 107 -23.91 2.66 22.18
CA ARG A 107 -25.06 2.47 21.27
C ARG A 107 -25.36 1.00 21.03
N ALA A 108 -24.32 0.17 20.91
CA ALA A 108 -24.44 -1.27 20.70
C ALA A 108 -24.76 -2.08 21.97
N GLU A 109 -24.69 -1.44 23.15
CA GLU A 109 -24.95 -2.06 24.44
C GLU A 109 -26.35 -2.70 24.48
N GLY A 110 -26.40 -3.99 24.83
CA GLY A 110 -27.64 -4.77 24.85
C GLY A 110 -28.04 -5.39 23.51
N TYR A 111 -27.44 -4.99 22.39
CA TYR A 111 -27.69 -5.58 21.07
C TYR A 111 -26.61 -6.59 20.67
N ASN A 112 -25.34 -6.24 20.83
CA ASN A 112 -24.21 -7.11 20.49
C ASN A 112 -22.97 -6.83 21.35
N ASN A 113 -21.96 -7.71 21.23
CA ASN A 113 -20.66 -7.57 21.88
C ASN A 113 -19.52 -7.46 20.86
N VAL A 114 -19.81 -6.93 19.66
CA VAL A 114 -18.78 -6.78 18.62
C VAL A 114 -17.66 -5.88 19.12
N ASP A 115 -16.43 -6.34 18.95
CA ASP A 115 -15.23 -5.56 19.23
C ASP A 115 -14.39 -5.45 17.98
N PHE A 116 -13.77 -4.29 17.75
CA PHE A 116 -12.96 -4.06 16.57
C PHE A 116 -11.75 -3.19 16.87
N ASN A 117 -10.72 -3.34 16.05
CA ASN A 117 -9.52 -2.53 16.12
C ASN A 117 -8.80 -2.45 14.78
N ALA A 118 -7.97 -1.42 14.62
CA ALA A 118 -7.01 -1.28 13.52
C ALA A 118 -5.66 -0.88 14.11
N LYS A 119 -4.56 -1.50 13.68
CA LYS A 119 -3.21 -1.12 14.13
C LYS A 119 -2.18 -1.21 13.01
N LEU A 120 -1.24 -0.27 13.02
CA LEU A 120 0.05 -0.43 12.34
C LEU A 120 0.90 -1.39 13.18
N VAL A 121 1.48 -2.43 12.56
CA VAL A 121 2.31 -3.41 13.25
C VAL A 121 3.75 -2.90 13.29
N ASN A 122 4.36 -2.82 14.48
CA ASN A 122 5.72 -2.29 14.66
C ASN A 122 5.94 -0.92 13.97
N PRO A 123 5.13 0.11 14.30
CA PRO A 123 5.17 1.37 13.58
C PRO A 123 6.50 2.12 13.82
N SER A 124 6.92 2.84 12.79
CA SER A 124 8.03 3.81 12.82
C SER A 124 7.57 5.14 12.25
N VAL A 125 8.21 6.25 12.59
CA VAL A 125 7.89 7.55 11.99
C VAL A 125 8.33 7.58 10.53
N ILE A 126 7.53 8.22 9.66
CA ILE A 126 7.89 8.45 8.25
C ILE A 126 9.26 9.12 8.11
N LYS A 127 10.01 8.71 7.08
CA LYS A 127 11.38 9.19 6.85
C LYS A 127 11.48 10.35 5.86
N LYS A 128 10.43 10.63 5.09
CA LYS A 128 10.40 11.72 4.09
C LYS A 128 9.02 12.37 4.09
N ASP A 129 8.96 13.63 3.66
CA ASP A 129 7.71 14.35 3.52
C ASP A 129 6.92 13.83 2.31
N VAL A 130 5.64 13.50 2.49
CA VAL A 130 4.73 13.05 1.44
C VAL A 130 3.40 13.77 1.60
N GLY A 131 3.13 14.78 0.75
CA GLY A 131 1.91 15.58 0.85
C GLY A 131 1.71 16.18 2.24
N PRO A 132 0.60 15.87 2.95
CA PRO A 132 0.36 16.36 4.31
C PRO A 132 1.21 15.66 5.38
N TYR A 133 1.84 14.53 5.06
CA TYR A 133 2.63 13.75 5.99
C TYR A 133 4.07 14.26 6.01
N THR A 134 4.36 15.17 6.94
CA THR A 134 5.72 15.72 7.08
C THR A 134 6.47 15.12 8.27
N GLN A 135 7.79 15.11 8.20
CA GLN A 135 8.66 14.69 9.30
C GLN A 135 8.38 15.47 10.59
N ALA A 136 7.94 16.73 10.50
CA ALA A 136 7.57 17.54 11.64
C ALA A 136 6.32 17.01 12.37
N ILE A 137 5.36 16.44 11.62
CA ILE A 137 4.10 15.89 12.15
C ILE A 137 4.30 14.52 12.81
N LYS A 138 5.37 13.80 12.44
CA LYS A 138 5.71 12.47 12.98
C LYS A 138 4.58 11.45 12.79
N THR A 139 4.03 11.37 11.58
CA THR A 139 3.07 10.33 11.21
C THR A 139 3.70 8.95 11.34
N ASN A 140 2.97 8.01 11.95
CA ASN A 140 3.36 6.61 12.07
C ASN A 140 3.16 5.90 10.73
N ALA A 141 4.12 5.04 10.42
CA ALA A 141 4.17 4.25 9.22
C ALA A 141 4.53 2.79 9.54
N SER A 142 4.02 1.86 8.74
CA SER A 142 4.42 0.45 8.82
C SER A 142 4.29 -0.25 7.48
N GLY A 143 5.08 -1.29 7.25
CA GLY A 143 4.87 -2.22 6.13
C GLY A 143 3.70 -3.19 6.36
N LYS A 144 3.09 -3.21 7.54
CA LYS A 144 1.98 -4.12 7.88
C LYS A 144 0.91 -3.45 8.74
N ILE A 145 -0.34 -3.70 8.40
CA ILE A 145 -1.50 -3.38 9.22
C ILE A 145 -2.15 -4.66 9.75
N LEU A 146 -2.85 -4.56 10.87
CA LEU A 146 -3.74 -5.61 11.38
C LEU A 146 -5.10 -4.98 11.68
N LEU A 147 -6.13 -5.55 11.06
CA LEU A 147 -7.53 -5.26 11.34
C LEU A 147 -8.09 -6.43 12.15
N THR A 148 -8.91 -6.12 13.15
CA THR A 148 -9.53 -7.14 14.00
C THR A 148 -11.00 -6.81 14.14
N ILE A 149 -11.86 -7.80 13.92
CA ILE A 149 -13.28 -7.73 14.24
C ILE A 149 -13.64 -9.06 14.91
N ASN A 150 -14.15 -8.97 16.13
CA ASN A 150 -14.52 -10.13 16.93
C ASN A 150 -16.05 -10.18 17.08
N GLN A 151 -16.59 -11.39 17.11
CA GLN A 151 -18.01 -11.65 17.36
C GLN A 151 -18.95 -11.03 16.30
N MET A 152 -18.52 -11.03 15.03
CA MET A 152 -19.41 -10.67 13.92
C MET A 152 -20.61 -11.61 13.85
N TYR A 153 -21.70 -11.13 13.29
CA TYR A 153 -22.95 -11.86 13.08
C TYR A 153 -23.50 -11.58 11.67
N PRO A 154 -24.39 -12.44 11.14
CA PRO A 154 -24.98 -12.25 9.81
C PRO A 154 -25.55 -10.84 9.61
N GLY A 155 -25.15 -10.19 8.53
CA GLY A 155 -25.53 -8.81 8.20
C GLY A 155 -24.69 -7.72 8.84
N TYR A 156 -23.71 -8.07 9.69
CA TYR A 156 -22.73 -7.11 10.18
C TYR A 156 -21.70 -6.77 9.09
N ALA A 157 -21.36 -5.50 8.94
CA ALA A 157 -20.26 -5.04 8.10
C ALA A 157 -19.51 -3.86 8.74
N GLN A 158 -18.21 -3.78 8.51
CA GLN A 158 -17.38 -2.66 8.97
C GLN A 158 -16.31 -2.30 7.96
N ALA A 159 -16.08 -1.01 7.77
CA ALA A 159 -15.09 -0.47 6.84
C ALA A 159 -13.94 0.27 7.55
N PHE A 160 -12.78 0.24 6.90
CA PHE A 160 -11.50 0.83 7.32
C PHE A 160 -10.85 1.57 6.15
N ARG A 161 -9.90 2.45 6.47
CA ARG A 161 -9.11 3.18 5.48
C ARG A 161 -7.65 3.33 5.89
N SER A 162 -6.76 3.45 4.92
CA SER A 162 -5.34 3.74 5.11
C SER A 162 -4.76 4.37 3.85
N ASP A 163 -3.70 5.17 3.99
CA ASP A 163 -2.87 5.59 2.87
C ASP A 163 -1.68 4.66 2.69
N ILE A 164 -1.18 4.58 1.46
CA ILE A 164 0.07 3.94 1.08
C ILE A 164 0.97 5.00 0.45
N VAL A 165 2.19 5.13 0.98
CA VAL A 165 3.18 6.12 0.53
C VAL A 165 4.51 5.44 0.18
N ASN A 166 5.33 6.09 -0.65
CA ASN A 166 6.69 5.63 -0.95
C ASN A 166 7.75 6.63 -0.48
N VAL A 167 8.40 6.31 0.64
CA VAL A 167 9.51 7.09 1.22
C VAL A 167 10.89 6.53 0.87
N GLY A 168 10.95 5.56 -0.05
CA GLY A 168 12.21 5.00 -0.58
C GLY A 168 12.89 5.90 -1.59
N ASP A 169 13.94 5.39 -2.24
CA ASP A 169 14.70 6.08 -3.29
C ASP A 169 14.36 5.57 -4.69
N ILE A 170 13.53 4.53 -4.79
CA ILE A 170 13.13 3.88 -6.04
C ILE A 170 11.60 3.83 -6.12
N ALA A 171 11.06 4.17 -7.28
CA ALA A 171 9.62 4.07 -7.53
C ALA A 171 9.22 2.59 -7.53
N ALA A 172 8.02 2.30 -7.03
CA ALA A 172 7.53 0.94 -6.89
C ALA A 172 6.31 0.72 -7.78
N LYS A 173 6.12 -0.49 -8.27
CA LYS A 173 4.94 -0.92 -9.01
C LYS A 173 4.22 -2.02 -8.25
N LEU A 174 2.96 -1.83 -7.91
CA LEU A 174 2.11 -2.86 -7.33
C LEU A 174 1.78 -3.87 -8.43
N SER A 175 2.45 -5.01 -8.42
CA SER A 175 2.38 -5.98 -9.51
C SER A 175 1.35 -7.08 -9.26
N ASP A 176 1.04 -7.36 -7.99
CA ASP A 176 0.11 -8.42 -7.62
C ASP A 176 -0.44 -8.17 -6.21
N ILE A 177 -1.59 -8.77 -5.89
CA ILE A 177 -2.17 -8.80 -4.54
C ILE A 177 -2.54 -10.24 -4.22
N LYS A 178 -1.93 -10.82 -3.19
CA LYS A 178 -2.22 -12.21 -2.79
C LYS A 178 -3.07 -12.26 -1.55
N PHE A 179 -4.09 -13.10 -1.58
CA PHE A 179 -4.98 -13.35 -0.45
C PHE A 179 -4.72 -14.75 0.10
N GLU A 180 -4.51 -14.85 1.41
CA GLU A 180 -4.43 -16.12 2.11
C GLU A 180 -5.48 -16.17 3.22
N VAL A 181 -6.30 -17.21 3.20
CA VAL A 181 -7.32 -17.45 4.22
C VAL A 181 -6.87 -18.62 5.09
N LYS A 182 -6.84 -18.42 6.41
CA LYS A 182 -6.41 -19.42 7.39
C LYS A 182 -7.44 -19.56 8.50
N ASP A 183 -7.61 -20.80 8.96
CA ASP A 183 -8.38 -21.09 10.17
C ASP A 183 -7.71 -20.43 11.37
N LEU A 184 -8.50 -19.77 12.20
CA LEU A 184 -8.02 -19.29 13.48
C LEU A 184 -8.10 -20.44 14.49
N ASP A 185 -6.98 -20.76 15.15
CA ASP A 185 -6.82 -21.81 16.16
C ASP A 185 -7.05 -23.27 15.70
N GLY A 186 -6.92 -23.56 14.38
CA GLY A 186 -7.04 -24.93 13.86
C GLY A 186 -8.43 -25.58 14.05
N LYS A 187 -9.45 -24.74 14.26
CA LYS A 187 -10.86 -25.17 14.31
C LYS A 187 -11.41 -25.29 12.89
N ASP A 188 -12.25 -26.30 12.66
CA ASP A 188 -12.96 -26.46 11.39
C ASP A 188 -13.71 -25.17 11.01
N LEU A 189 -13.38 -24.65 9.83
CA LEU A 189 -13.90 -23.38 9.31
C LEU A 189 -15.38 -23.50 8.93
N GLY A 190 -15.90 -24.71 8.69
CA GLY A 190 -17.27 -24.93 8.25
C GLY A 190 -17.62 -24.05 7.06
N ASN A 191 -18.73 -23.31 7.17
CA ASN A 191 -19.20 -22.41 6.12
C ASN A 191 -18.66 -20.96 6.25
N LEU A 192 -17.72 -20.67 7.16
CA LEU A 192 -17.24 -19.28 7.36
C LEU A 192 -16.61 -18.68 6.11
N GLU A 193 -15.93 -19.48 5.29
CA GLU A 193 -15.30 -18.99 4.06
C GLU A 193 -16.32 -18.51 3.04
N ASP A 194 -17.50 -19.10 3.05
CA ASP A 194 -18.60 -18.68 2.22
C ASP A 194 -19.34 -17.52 2.88
N MET A 195 -19.47 -17.46 4.20
CA MET A 195 -20.24 -16.43 4.89
C MET A 195 -19.48 -15.13 5.12
N ILE A 196 -18.16 -15.16 5.29
CA ILE A 196 -17.37 -13.93 5.47
C ILE A 196 -16.89 -13.45 4.10
N GLY A 197 -16.90 -12.14 3.92
CA GLY A 197 -16.40 -11.53 2.70
C GLY A 197 -15.66 -10.23 2.94
N VAL A 198 -14.88 -9.84 1.95
CA VAL A 198 -14.05 -8.63 1.97
C VAL A 198 -14.31 -7.79 0.72
N ALA A 199 -14.35 -6.48 0.92
CA ALA A 199 -14.34 -5.49 -0.14
C ALA A 199 -13.01 -4.72 -0.08
N VAL A 200 -12.34 -4.56 -1.22
CA VAL A 200 -11.10 -3.77 -1.31
C VAL A 200 -11.19 -2.82 -2.50
N TYR A 201 -10.95 -1.55 -2.23
CA TYR A 201 -10.79 -0.50 -3.24
C TYR A 201 -9.47 0.22 -2.99
N ILE A 202 -8.67 0.37 -4.04
CA ILE A 202 -7.43 1.15 -4.00
C ILE A 202 -7.51 2.21 -5.09
N ASP A 203 -7.25 3.45 -4.71
CA ASP A 203 -7.28 4.61 -5.58
C ASP A 203 -5.94 5.33 -5.54
N ARG A 204 -5.42 5.75 -6.69
CA ARG A 204 -4.20 6.55 -6.74
C ARG A 204 -4.57 8.02 -6.67
N GLU A 205 -4.07 8.72 -5.67
CA GLU A 205 -4.26 10.15 -5.49
C GLU A 205 -2.93 10.90 -5.57
N GLN A 206 -2.99 12.16 -5.98
CA GLN A 206 -1.94 13.14 -5.72
C GLN A 206 -2.49 14.37 -4.99
N TYR A 207 -1.91 14.73 -3.84
CA TYR A 207 -2.40 15.84 -3.01
C TYR A 207 -2.35 17.20 -3.71
N ARG A 208 -1.34 17.45 -4.55
CA ARG A 208 -1.23 18.63 -5.42
C ARG A 208 -1.11 18.17 -6.87
N PRO A 209 -2.22 17.80 -7.51
CA PRO A 209 -2.19 17.30 -8.87
C PRO A 209 -2.02 18.45 -9.86
N GLU A 210 -1.20 18.25 -10.90
CA GLU A 210 -1.16 19.18 -12.03
C GLU A 210 -2.37 19.01 -12.96
N THR A 211 -2.99 17.82 -12.98
CA THR A 211 -4.04 17.47 -13.96
C THR A 211 -5.16 16.56 -13.45
N ILE A 212 -4.85 15.46 -12.73
CA ILE A 212 -5.83 14.43 -12.33
C ILE A 212 -5.74 14.19 -10.83
N VAL A 213 -6.88 14.16 -10.15
CA VAL A 213 -6.99 14.04 -8.69
C VAL A 213 -6.98 12.58 -8.24
N ASP A 214 -7.85 11.74 -8.83
CA ASP A 214 -8.08 10.35 -8.42
C ASP A 214 -8.08 9.40 -9.63
N GLU A 215 -7.38 8.27 -9.52
CA GLU A 215 -7.21 7.27 -10.57
C GLU A 215 -7.30 5.85 -10.00
N PRO A 216 -8.41 5.11 -10.24
CA PRO A 216 -8.59 3.78 -9.67
C PRO A 216 -7.41 2.85 -9.97
N THR A 217 -6.92 2.20 -8.93
CA THR A 217 -5.83 1.22 -9.00
C THR A 217 -6.35 -0.21 -8.93
N PHE A 218 -7.32 -0.47 -8.05
CA PHE A 218 -7.83 -1.82 -7.84
C PHE A 218 -9.28 -1.83 -7.32
N LYS A 219 -10.10 -2.74 -7.84
CA LYS A 219 -11.50 -2.96 -7.42
C LYS A 219 -11.78 -4.46 -7.32
N LEU A 220 -11.80 -4.99 -6.10
CA LEU A 220 -11.88 -6.43 -5.88
C LEU A 220 -13.18 -7.06 -6.40
N ALA A 221 -14.34 -6.46 -6.10
CA ALA A 221 -15.64 -7.00 -6.50
C ALA A 221 -15.84 -7.00 -8.03
N GLU A 222 -15.35 -5.96 -8.72
CA GLU A 222 -15.42 -5.85 -10.18
C GLU A 222 -14.63 -6.97 -10.87
N LEU A 223 -13.46 -7.31 -10.32
CA LEU A 223 -12.64 -8.41 -10.83
C LEU A 223 -13.31 -9.78 -10.64
N ILE A 224 -13.83 -10.04 -9.43
CA ILE A 224 -14.26 -11.39 -9.05
C ILE A 224 -15.64 -11.75 -9.60
N GLY A 225 -16.53 -10.76 -9.73
CA GLY A 225 -17.86 -10.95 -10.29
C GLY A 225 -18.95 -11.24 -9.25
N LYS A 226 -20.18 -10.85 -9.59
CA LYS A 226 -21.34 -10.80 -8.67
C LYS A 226 -21.81 -12.16 -8.16
N ASP A 227 -21.56 -13.24 -8.88
CA ASP A 227 -21.93 -14.61 -8.51
C ASP A 227 -21.18 -15.12 -7.27
N LYS A 228 -20.02 -14.51 -6.97
CA LYS A 228 -19.14 -14.84 -5.85
C LYS A 228 -19.15 -13.78 -4.75
N THR A 229 -20.09 -12.84 -4.82
CA THR A 229 -20.26 -11.79 -3.82
C THR A 229 -21.58 -11.92 -3.08
N PHE A 230 -21.69 -11.19 -1.97
CA PHE A 230 -22.96 -10.87 -1.32
C PHE A 230 -23.01 -9.38 -0.99
N ASN A 231 -24.21 -8.83 -0.86
CA ASN A 231 -24.40 -7.41 -0.63
C ASN A 231 -24.74 -7.13 0.84
N VAL A 232 -24.03 -6.18 1.45
CA VAL A 232 -24.38 -5.60 2.75
C VAL A 232 -24.25 -4.09 2.68
N GLY A 233 -25.30 -3.36 3.05
CA GLY A 233 -25.29 -1.90 3.01
C GLY A 233 -25.02 -1.30 1.63
N GLY A 234 -25.37 -1.99 0.54
CA GLY A 234 -25.11 -1.54 -0.82
C GLY A 234 -23.69 -1.80 -1.32
N VAL A 235 -22.83 -2.47 -0.55
CA VAL A 235 -21.47 -2.86 -0.95
C VAL A 235 -21.41 -4.35 -1.24
N ASP A 236 -20.77 -4.72 -2.35
CA ASP A 236 -20.53 -6.11 -2.73
C ASP A 236 -19.24 -6.62 -2.08
N PHE A 237 -19.37 -7.63 -1.23
CA PHE A 237 -18.27 -8.31 -0.55
C PHE A 237 -17.94 -9.62 -1.25
N VAL A 238 -16.68 -9.81 -1.62
CA VAL A 238 -16.20 -11.07 -2.19
C VAL A 238 -16.04 -12.09 -1.07
N ARG A 239 -16.67 -13.25 -1.22
CA ARG A 239 -16.56 -14.37 -0.25
C ARG A 239 -15.12 -14.86 -0.17
N LEU A 240 -14.67 -15.21 1.03
CA LEU A 240 -13.29 -15.70 1.23
C LEU A 240 -13.00 -16.98 0.42
N SER A 241 -14.00 -17.84 0.22
CA SER A 241 -13.89 -19.03 -0.62
C SER A 241 -13.53 -18.72 -2.08
N ALA A 242 -13.97 -17.56 -2.59
CA ALA A 242 -13.63 -17.10 -3.94
C ALA A 242 -12.19 -16.55 -4.06
N LEU A 243 -11.61 -16.06 -2.96
CA LEU A 243 -10.28 -15.46 -2.95
C LEU A 243 -9.14 -16.49 -3.08
N LYS A 244 -9.35 -17.74 -2.65
CA LYS A 244 -8.34 -18.81 -2.70
C LYS A 244 -7.81 -19.12 -4.11
N SER A 245 -8.52 -18.70 -5.15
CA SER A 245 -8.18 -18.97 -6.56
C SER A 245 -8.09 -17.71 -7.43
N ALA A 246 -8.15 -16.53 -6.81
CA ALA A 246 -8.17 -15.27 -7.53
C ALA A 246 -6.75 -14.92 -8.05
N ASP A 247 -6.63 -14.76 -9.37
CA ASP A 247 -5.50 -14.06 -9.99
C ASP A 247 -5.93 -12.62 -10.27
N VAL A 248 -5.19 -11.67 -9.69
CA VAL A 248 -5.57 -10.26 -9.68
C VAL A 248 -4.60 -9.36 -10.45
N GLN A 249 -3.51 -9.91 -10.99
CA GLN A 249 -2.47 -9.11 -11.66
C GLN A 249 -3.04 -8.25 -12.80
N ASN A 250 -3.94 -8.82 -13.60
CA ASN A 250 -4.51 -8.15 -14.76
C ASN A 250 -5.55 -7.07 -14.41
N ALA A 251 -5.98 -7.00 -13.15
CA ALA A 251 -6.96 -6.01 -12.68
C ALA A 251 -6.29 -4.69 -12.22
N LEU A 252 -4.97 -4.70 -12.07
CA LEU A 252 -4.23 -3.56 -11.55
C LEU A 252 -3.98 -2.53 -12.66
N THR A 253 -4.54 -1.34 -12.47
CA THR A 253 -4.28 -0.16 -13.30
C THR A 253 -3.57 0.89 -12.47
N ASN A 254 -2.90 1.87 -13.10
CA ASN A 254 -2.38 3.04 -12.35
C ASN A 254 -1.53 2.66 -11.11
N ASN A 255 -0.77 1.58 -11.21
CA ASN A 255 -0.20 0.84 -10.09
C ASN A 255 1.23 1.22 -9.74
N GLU A 256 1.77 2.28 -10.33
CA GLU A 256 3.10 2.81 -10.01
C GLU A 256 2.99 3.91 -8.95
N ILE A 257 3.84 3.86 -7.91
CA ILE A 257 3.98 4.89 -6.88
C ILE A 257 5.39 5.51 -6.89
N LYS A 258 5.44 6.82 -7.14
CA LYS A 258 6.69 7.59 -7.23
C LYS A 258 7.28 7.92 -5.85
N CYS A 259 8.57 8.24 -5.81
CA CYS A 259 9.27 8.53 -4.57
C CYS A 259 8.96 9.93 -4.04
N ALA A 260 8.72 9.99 -2.74
CA ALA A 260 8.77 11.23 -1.98
C ALA A 260 10.22 11.73 -1.78
N PRO A 261 10.43 13.04 -1.56
CA PRO A 261 9.43 14.11 -1.53
C PRO A 261 9.20 14.77 -2.91
N ALA A 262 9.80 14.23 -3.98
CA ALA A 262 9.67 14.81 -5.33
C ALA A 262 8.23 14.81 -5.84
N THR A 263 7.41 13.90 -5.31
CA THR A 263 5.97 13.86 -5.52
C THR A 263 5.27 13.66 -4.19
N ASP A 264 4.02 14.09 -4.10
CA ASP A 264 3.08 13.80 -3.02
C ASP A 264 2.05 12.73 -3.40
N GLN A 265 2.44 11.85 -4.33
CA GLN A 265 1.62 10.74 -4.77
C GLN A 265 1.44 9.72 -3.65
N ARG A 266 0.21 9.23 -3.49
CA ARG A 266 -0.19 8.20 -2.53
C ARG A 266 -1.21 7.26 -3.15
N LEU A 267 -1.45 6.13 -2.50
CA LEU A 267 -2.65 5.33 -2.77
C LEU A 267 -3.55 5.37 -1.55
N ASP A 268 -4.82 5.68 -1.77
CA ASP A 268 -5.87 5.55 -0.77
C ASP A 268 -6.42 4.13 -0.84
N MET A 269 -6.54 3.51 0.32
CA MET A 269 -6.97 2.13 0.43
C MET A 269 -8.14 2.01 1.37
N PHE A 270 -9.23 1.43 0.87
CA PHE A 270 -10.45 1.16 1.62
C PHE A 270 -10.68 -0.35 1.71
N ILE A 271 -10.95 -0.83 2.92
CA ILE A 271 -11.16 -2.25 3.22
C ILE A 271 -12.44 -2.40 4.00
N GLY A 272 -13.38 -3.20 3.50
CA GLY A 272 -14.57 -3.62 4.21
C GLY A 272 -14.50 -5.10 4.57
N VAL A 273 -14.98 -5.48 5.75
CA VAL A 273 -15.22 -6.88 6.12
C VAL A 273 -16.68 -7.03 6.54
N ALA A 274 -17.34 -8.07 6.05
CA ALA A 274 -18.74 -8.34 6.36
C ALA A 274 -19.02 -9.83 6.53
N MET A 275 -20.14 -10.12 7.19
CA MET A 275 -20.73 -11.46 7.26
C MET A 275 -22.07 -11.46 6.53
N ASP A 276 -22.24 -12.42 5.62
CA ASP A 276 -23.44 -12.61 4.82
C ASP A 276 -24.67 -12.75 5.73
N PRO A 277 -25.73 -11.95 5.51
CA PRO A 277 -27.02 -12.15 6.16
C PRO A 277 -27.59 -13.56 6.00
N ASP A 278 -27.25 -14.24 4.89
CA ASP A 278 -27.71 -15.59 4.54
C ASP A 278 -29.24 -15.75 4.66
N ALA A 279 -29.98 -14.76 4.16
CA ALA A 279 -31.44 -14.72 4.27
C ALA A 279 -32.13 -15.90 3.56
N GLU A 280 -31.47 -16.50 2.58
CA GLU A 280 -31.96 -17.68 1.86
C GLU A 280 -31.77 -19.00 2.63
N GLY A 281 -31.02 -19.00 3.74
CA GLY A 281 -30.70 -20.19 4.50
C GLY A 281 -29.85 -21.16 3.68
N LYS A 282 -28.84 -20.64 2.97
CA LYS A 282 -27.91 -21.45 2.19
C LYS A 282 -26.83 -22.06 3.08
N TYR A 283 -26.38 -21.33 4.11
CA TYR A 283 -25.28 -21.74 4.99
C TYR A 283 -25.71 -21.95 6.45
N THR A 284 -26.75 -21.25 6.87
CA THR A 284 -27.42 -21.28 8.16
C THR A 284 -28.87 -21.72 7.96
N THR A 285 -29.65 -21.75 9.04
CA THR A 285 -31.09 -21.95 8.95
C THR A 285 -31.83 -20.80 8.28
N GLY A 286 -31.18 -19.65 8.04
CA GLY A 286 -31.76 -18.48 7.37
C GLY A 286 -32.77 -17.72 8.25
N ILE A 287 -33.66 -16.97 7.60
CA ILE A 287 -34.70 -16.21 8.31
C ILE A 287 -35.94 -17.07 8.60
N ALA A 288 -36.74 -16.65 9.58
CA ALA A 288 -37.93 -17.38 10.02
C ALA A 288 -38.94 -17.70 8.90
N SER A 289 -39.08 -16.80 7.92
CA SER A 289 -39.99 -16.99 6.77
C SER A 289 -39.44 -17.92 5.68
N ASN A 290 -38.14 -18.23 5.70
CA ASN A 290 -37.47 -19.05 4.70
C ASN A 290 -36.47 -20.00 5.36
N ARG A 291 -36.94 -20.78 6.35
CA ARG A 291 -36.06 -21.64 7.14
C ARG A 291 -35.62 -22.87 6.37
N ASN A 292 -34.32 -23.11 6.36
CA ASN A 292 -33.74 -24.37 5.89
C ASN A 292 -33.30 -25.24 7.08
N MET A 293 -34.13 -26.21 7.44
CA MET A 293 -33.89 -27.09 8.59
C MET A 293 -32.78 -28.14 8.36
N ASN A 294 -32.25 -28.24 7.14
CA ASN A 294 -31.14 -29.13 6.82
C ASN A 294 -29.78 -28.51 7.15
N ASN A 295 -29.73 -27.20 7.44
CA ASN A 295 -28.52 -26.49 7.80
C ASN A 295 -28.40 -26.33 9.32
N GLU A 296 -27.17 -26.22 9.80
CA GLU A 296 -26.85 -26.11 11.22
C GLU A 296 -26.13 -24.79 11.53
N ASP A 297 -26.77 -23.90 12.30
CA ASP A 297 -26.19 -22.61 12.68
C ASP A 297 -24.87 -22.76 13.48
N ALA A 298 -24.69 -23.89 14.16
CA ALA A 298 -23.46 -24.21 14.89
C ALA A 298 -22.21 -24.25 13.99
N LEU A 299 -22.37 -24.45 12.68
CA LEU A 299 -21.27 -24.47 11.72
C LEU A 299 -20.67 -23.08 11.46
N SER A 300 -21.34 -22.00 11.85
CA SER A 300 -20.86 -20.62 11.72
C SER A 300 -20.66 -19.89 13.05
N GLN A 301 -21.07 -20.48 14.18
CA GLN A 301 -20.99 -19.85 15.50
C GLN A 301 -19.67 -20.14 16.22
N GLY A 302 -19.09 -19.13 16.88
CA GLY A 302 -17.92 -19.30 17.76
C GLY A 302 -16.61 -19.69 17.05
N LYS A 303 -16.56 -19.49 15.72
CA LYS A 303 -15.41 -19.73 14.86
C LYS A 303 -14.71 -18.41 14.50
N GLY A 304 -13.48 -18.50 14.04
CA GLY A 304 -12.66 -17.35 13.66
C GLY A 304 -11.86 -17.63 12.40
N ILE A 305 -11.51 -16.58 11.68
CA ILE A 305 -10.75 -16.66 10.43
C ILE A 305 -9.68 -15.57 10.42
N GLU A 306 -8.53 -15.88 9.85
CA GLU A 306 -7.48 -14.91 9.54
C GLU A 306 -7.38 -14.76 8.03
N LEU A 307 -7.55 -13.52 7.54
CA LEU A 307 -7.26 -13.16 6.15
C LEU A 307 -5.95 -12.37 6.12
N SER A 308 -4.97 -12.88 5.38
CA SER A 308 -3.80 -12.10 4.96
C SER A 308 -4.04 -11.56 3.56
N MET A 309 -3.61 -10.32 3.33
CA MET A 309 -3.56 -9.73 2.01
C MET A 309 -2.22 -9.03 1.81
N ASP A 310 -1.41 -9.60 0.92
CA ASP A 310 -0.06 -9.14 0.63
C ASP A 310 -0.05 -8.34 -0.67
N LEU A 311 0.30 -7.06 -0.57
CA LEU A 311 0.57 -6.18 -1.72
C LEU A 311 2.01 -6.46 -2.19
N LEU A 312 2.16 -7.00 -3.40
CA LEU A 312 3.45 -7.39 -3.94
C LEU A 312 4.00 -6.32 -4.88
N TRP A 313 5.18 -5.81 -4.53
CA TRP A 313 5.78 -4.66 -5.19
C TRP A 313 7.03 -5.06 -5.98
N ASP A 314 7.07 -4.62 -7.23
CA ASP A 314 8.26 -4.67 -8.08
C ASP A 314 8.92 -3.29 -8.19
N GLN A 315 10.14 -3.27 -8.75
CA GLN A 315 10.75 -2.03 -9.22
C GLN A 315 9.93 -1.48 -10.41
N PHE A 316 9.79 -0.15 -10.49
CA PHE A 316 9.03 0.50 -11.56
C PHE A 316 9.55 0.19 -12.99
N ASN A 317 10.79 -0.26 -13.14
CA ASN A 317 11.45 -0.53 -14.42
C ASN A 317 11.42 -2.02 -14.82
N VAL A 318 10.79 -2.91 -14.04
CA VAL A 318 10.62 -4.31 -14.42
C VAL A 318 9.89 -4.39 -15.77
N GLY A 319 10.47 -5.16 -16.70
CA GLY A 319 9.94 -5.35 -18.06
C GLY A 319 10.09 -4.15 -19.00
N LYS A 320 10.83 -3.09 -18.61
CA LYS A 320 11.04 -1.90 -19.46
C LYS A 320 12.35 -1.92 -20.28
N ASP A 321 13.13 -2.99 -20.21
CA ASP A 321 14.36 -3.13 -21.01
C ASP A 321 14.04 -3.40 -22.48
N LYS A 322 14.45 -2.46 -23.35
CA LYS A 322 14.27 -2.56 -24.81
C LYS A 322 15.42 -3.31 -25.50
N GLY A 323 16.46 -3.69 -24.77
CA GLY A 323 17.64 -4.36 -25.33
C GLY A 323 18.47 -3.48 -26.27
N MET A 324 18.28 -2.16 -26.23
CA MET A 324 19.05 -1.22 -27.06
C MET A 324 20.30 -0.78 -26.29
N GLY A 325 21.39 -1.54 -26.45
CA GLY A 325 22.68 -1.22 -25.86
C GLY A 325 23.27 0.11 -26.36
N ASN A 326 24.14 0.73 -25.57
CA ASN A 326 24.96 1.87 -26.02
C ASN A 326 26.25 1.35 -26.70
N ILE A 327 27.24 2.22 -26.95
CA ILE A 327 28.52 1.84 -27.60
C ILE A 327 29.24 0.65 -26.93
N LEU A 328 28.99 0.42 -25.64
CA LEU A 328 29.51 -0.73 -24.90
C LEU A 328 28.89 -2.05 -25.38
N ILE A 329 27.93 -2.08 -26.31
CA ILE A 329 27.53 -3.33 -26.96
C ILE A 329 28.70 -3.99 -27.71
N GLU A 330 29.68 -3.20 -28.17
CA GLU A 330 30.85 -3.74 -28.88
C GLU A 330 31.86 -4.45 -27.96
N GLN A 331 31.79 -4.26 -26.63
CA GLN A 331 32.58 -5.06 -25.68
C GLN A 331 31.88 -6.37 -25.26
N ASN A 332 30.62 -6.60 -25.67
CA ASN A 332 29.93 -7.83 -25.30
C ASN A 332 30.63 -9.03 -25.93
N ASP A 333 30.67 -10.14 -25.19
CA ASP A 333 31.13 -11.43 -25.70
C ASP A 333 30.16 -11.90 -26.81
N LYS A 334 30.68 -12.18 -28.00
CA LYS A 334 29.90 -12.50 -29.21
C LYS A 334 29.97 -13.99 -29.53
#